data_AF-A0A5Q2FCY4-F1
#
_entry.id   AF-A0A5Q2FCY4-F1
#
_cell.length_a   1.000
_cell.length_b   1.000
_cell.length_c   1.000
_cell.angle_alpha   90.00
_cell.angle_beta   90.00
_cell.angle_gamma   90.00
#
_symmetry.space_group_name_H-M   'P 1'
#
loop_
_entity.id
_entity.type
_entity.pdbx_description
1 polymer ?
#
loop_
_entity_poly.entity_id
_entity_poly.type
_entity_poly.pdbx_seq_one_letter_code
_entity_poly.pdbx_strand_id
1 'polypeptide(L)'
;MTTLTLDEVRNTKFHMARRAGYEVTDVDLFVDRVEASFAKLVEENEMLRRQVEALQQAAENAAEAQQATSQFQPVVEMARPEPVMAPSPIPEPIPSPIPVAPAPVIQGGVERIVVTTSAEASPAVVRLVQMATEQAERLVTEAEAEAQSTIESANRQANDTIDTANRQANDTIINANRQASETIDSANRQAHEITTDAQTRADRTESEARINAERLFSDAQSRANNLDNEVNMRRAELFSGLEDERDQLQRNVAELRAHENAFRTTFGEHIRQQLAALEGSVFEPENRPMLAQGVEQRQPMGQQSSATPRLDALMGGK
;
A
#
# COMPACT_ATOMS: atom_id res chain seq x y z
N MET A 1 -23.61 -12.12 -10.10
CA MET A 1 -23.44 -10.66 -10.23
C MET A 1 -22.56 -10.44 -11.44
N THR A 2 -23.07 -9.80 -12.48
CA THR A 2 -22.27 -9.41 -13.66
C THR A 2 -21.36 -8.26 -13.24
N THR A 3 -20.10 -8.57 -12.91
CA THR A 3 -19.10 -7.58 -12.51
C THR A 3 -18.49 -6.94 -13.74
N LEU A 4 -18.45 -5.61 -13.79
CA LEU A 4 -17.78 -4.88 -14.87
C LEU A 4 -16.29 -5.25 -14.92
N THR A 5 -15.76 -5.45 -16.12
CA THR A 5 -14.31 -5.58 -16.35
C THR A 5 -13.67 -4.22 -16.60
N LEU A 6 -12.34 -4.12 -16.45
CA LEU A 6 -11.60 -2.87 -16.67
C LEU A 6 -11.81 -2.33 -18.10
N ASP A 7 -11.90 -3.22 -19.09
CA ASP A 7 -12.17 -2.86 -20.48
C ASP A 7 -13.61 -2.41 -20.72
N GLU A 8 -14.57 -2.86 -19.91
CA GLU A 8 -15.96 -2.41 -20.00
C GLU A 8 -16.13 -0.98 -19.45
N VAL A 9 -15.42 -0.63 -18.37
CA VAL A 9 -15.41 0.73 -17.82
C VAL A 9 -14.76 1.71 -18.80
N ARG A 10 -13.68 1.28 -19.47
CA ARG A 10 -12.99 2.11 -20.49
C ARG A 10 -13.83 2.34 -21.74
N ASN A 11 -14.65 1.37 -22.13
CA ASN A 11 -15.46 1.46 -23.34
C ASN A 11 -16.86 2.04 -23.09
N THR A 12 -17.25 2.30 -21.84
CA THR A 12 -18.51 2.99 -21.55
C THR A 12 -18.47 4.43 -22.02
N LYS A 13 -19.36 4.77 -22.95
CA LYS A 13 -19.54 6.14 -23.46
C LYS A 13 -20.82 6.74 -22.91
N PHE A 14 -20.70 7.88 -22.24
CA PHE A 14 -21.86 8.63 -21.75
C PHE A 14 -22.35 9.63 -22.82
N HIS A 15 -23.67 9.78 -22.95
CA HIS A 15 -24.26 10.77 -23.85
C HIS A 15 -24.45 12.12 -23.14
N MET A 16 -24.04 13.21 -23.77
CA MET A 16 -24.28 14.58 -23.28
C MET A 16 -25.77 14.90 -23.20
N ALA A 17 -26.27 15.21 -22.01
CA ALA A 17 -27.66 15.63 -21.80
C ALA A 17 -27.84 17.12 -22.17
N ARG A 18 -28.86 17.45 -22.98
CA ARG A 18 -29.05 18.80 -23.55
C ARG A 18 -29.43 19.92 -22.58
N ARG A 19 -29.73 19.64 -21.29
CA ARG A 19 -30.31 20.65 -20.36
C ARG A 19 -29.89 20.57 -18.89
N ALA A 20 -29.38 19.44 -18.42
CA ALA A 20 -28.74 19.27 -17.11
C ALA A 20 -28.03 17.92 -17.14
N GLY A 21 -26.72 17.92 -17.36
CA GLY A 21 -25.89 16.73 -17.39
C GLY A 21 -24.66 16.94 -16.52
N TYR A 22 -24.02 15.84 -16.14
CA TYR A 22 -22.69 15.91 -15.56
C TYR A 22 -21.73 16.53 -16.59
N GLU A 23 -20.80 17.34 -16.10
CA GLU A 23 -19.78 17.97 -16.93
C GLU A 23 -18.82 16.88 -17.45
N VAL A 24 -18.40 16.99 -18.72
CA VAL A 24 -17.66 15.91 -19.40
C VAL A 24 -16.32 15.65 -18.70
N THR A 25 -15.62 16.73 -18.32
CA THR A 25 -14.32 16.65 -17.67
C THR A 25 -14.42 15.99 -16.29
N ASP A 26 -15.45 16.32 -15.51
CA ASP A 26 -15.72 15.71 -14.20
C ASP A 26 -16.03 14.21 -14.31
N VAL A 27 -16.76 13.81 -15.36
CA VAL A 27 -17.03 12.39 -15.64
C VAL A 27 -15.76 11.66 -16.07
N ASP A 28 -14.94 12.26 -16.94
CA ASP A 28 -13.68 11.66 -17.38
C ASP A 28 -12.70 11.49 -16.21
N LEU A 29 -12.53 12.52 -15.36
CA LEU A 29 -11.69 12.45 -14.16
C LEU A 29 -12.19 11.40 -13.15
N PHE A 30 -13.50 11.21 -13.04
CA PHE A 30 -14.07 10.17 -12.20
C PHE A 30 -13.79 8.77 -12.78
N VAL A 31 -13.94 8.60 -14.09
CA VAL A 31 -13.64 7.33 -14.79
C VAL A 31 -12.16 6.97 -14.64
N ASP A 32 -11.24 7.93 -14.78
CA ASP A 32 -9.80 7.69 -14.56
C ASP A 32 -9.51 7.21 -13.12
N ARG A 33 -10.17 7.79 -12.12
CA ARG A 33 -10.04 7.38 -10.72
C ARG A 33 -10.61 5.98 -10.47
N VAL A 34 -11.74 5.66 -11.10
CA VAL A 34 -12.34 4.31 -11.03
C VAL A 34 -11.41 3.29 -11.69
N GLU A 35 -10.82 3.62 -12.84
CA GLU A 35 -9.86 2.76 -13.53
C GLU A 35 -8.65 2.46 -12.66
N ALA A 36 -8.01 3.49 -12.09
CA ALA A 36 -6.86 3.33 -11.21
C ALA A 36 -7.18 2.49 -9.97
N SER A 37 -8.36 2.73 -9.36
CA SER A 37 -8.80 1.98 -8.18
C SER A 37 -9.11 0.52 -8.51
N PHE A 38 -9.72 0.26 -9.67
CA PHE A 38 -10.05 -1.09 -10.11
C PHE A 38 -8.79 -1.88 -10.48
N ALA A 39 -7.83 -1.26 -11.18
CA ALA A 39 -6.53 -1.88 -11.48
C ALA A 39 -5.81 -2.29 -10.18
N LYS A 40 -5.78 -1.40 -9.18
CA LYS A 40 -5.22 -1.72 -7.85
C LYS A 40 -5.96 -2.88 -7.18
N LEU A 41 -7.29 -2.90 -7.23
CA LEU A 41 -8.09 -3.96 -6.62
C LEU A 41 -7.89 -5.34 -7.30
N VAL A 42 -7.65 -5.34 -8.61
CA VAL A 42 -7.31 -6.55 -9.37
C VAL A 42 -5.92 -7.06 -8.96
N GLU A 43 -4.92 -6.18 -8.89
CA GLU A 43 -3.57 -6.53 -8.44
C GLU A 43 -3.58 -7.07 -7.00
N GLU A 44 -4.33 -6.43 -6.10
CA GLU A 44 -4.50 -6.88 -4.72
C GLU A 44 -5.21 -8.25 -4.65
N ASN A 45 -6.22 -8.49 -5.48
CA ASN A 45 -6.86 -9.81 -5.57
C ASN A 45 -5.91 -10.88 -6.08
N GLU A 46 -5.08 -10.58 -7.08
CA GLU A 46 -4.07 -11.52 -7.56
C GLU A 46 -3.03 -11.81 -6.48
N MET A 47 -2.57 -10.78 -5.77
CA MET A 47 -1.62 -10.92 -4.67
C MET A 47 -2.19 -11.77 -3.54
N LEU A 48 -3.43 -11.51 -3.11
CA LEU A 48 -4.12 -12.27 -2.08
C LEU A 48 -4.35 -13.72 -2.52
N ARG A 49 -4.72 -13.97 -3.78
CA ARG A 49 -4.85 -15.33 -4.32
C ARG A 49 -3.52 -16.08 -4.29
N ARG A 50 -2.42 -15.45 -4.70
CA ARG A 50 -1.07 -16.04 -4.61
C ARG A 50 -0.68 -16.32 -3.16
N GLN A 51 -1.04 -15.44 -2.23
CA GLN A 51 -0.78 -15.64 -0.80
C GLN A 51 -1.58 -16.82 -0.24
N VAL A 52 -2.86 -16.94 -0.58
CA VAL A 52 -3.70 -18.08 -0.18
C VAL A 52 -3.17 -19.37 -0.77
N GLU A 53 -2.77 -19.37 -2.04
CA GLU A 53 -2.18 -20.54 -2.70
C GLU A 53 -0.86 -20.96 -2.04
N ALA A 54 0.03 -20.00 -1.71
CA ALA A 54 1.27 -20.29 -1.00
C ALA A 54 1.03 -20.83 0.42
N LEU A 55 0.05 -20.28 1.15
CA LEU A 55 -0.34 -20.79 2.46
C LEU A 55 -0.99 -22.18 2.36
N GLN A 56 -1.79 -22.43 1.34
CA GLN A 56 -2.41 -23.73 1.09
C GLN A 56 -1.35 -24.79 0.74
N GLN A 57 -0.39 -24.46 -0.11
CA GLN A 57 0.76 -25.33 -0.40
C GLN A 57 1.62 -25.58 0.84
N ALA A 58 1.86 -24.55 1.66
CA ALA A 58 2.57 -24.72 2.93
C ALA A 58 1.79 -25.62 3.91
N ALA A 59 0.46 -25.52 3.95
CA ALA A 59 -0.41 -26.37 4.74
C ALA A 59 -0.46 -27.81 4.21
N GLU A 60 -0.50 -28.01 2.89
CA GLU A 60 -0.41 -29.34 2.26
C GLU A 60 0.96 -29.99 2.52
N ASN A 61 2.06 -29.26 2.36
CA ASN A 61 3.40 -29.74 2.71
C ASN A 61 3.53 -30.09 4.21
N ALA A 62 2.89 -29.32 5.09
CA ALA A 62 2.82 -29.62 6.52
C ALA A 62 1.95 -30.86 6.81
N ALA A 63 0.85 -31.05 6.08
CA ALA A 63 -0.01 -32.22 6.17
C ALA A 63 0.67 -33.48 5.63
N GLU A 64 1.44 -33.39 4.55
CA GLU A 64 2.26 -34.48 4.01
C GLU A 64 3.41 -34.84 4.96
N ALA A 65 4.06 -33.85 5.59
CA ALA A 65 5.03 -34.08 6.66
C ALA A 65 4.38 -34.76 7.89
N GLN A 66 3.13 -34.42 8.22
CA GLN A 66 2.37 -35.07 9.30
C GLN A 66 1.86 -36.47 8.92
N GLN A 67 1.56 -36.74 7.65
CA GLN A 67 1.21 -38.09 7.15
C GLN A 67 2.44 -39.00 7.06
N ALA A 68 3.60 -38.48 6.66
CA ALA A 68 4.88 -39.19 6.75
C ALA A 68 5.28 -39.51 8.20
N THR A 69 4.91 -38.63 9.14
CA THR A 69 5.08 -38.87 10.59
C THR A 69 4.01 -39.83 11.15
N SER A 70 2.81 -39.89 10.56
CA SER A 70 1.72 -40.79 10.99
C SER A 70 1.87 -42.24 10.51
N GLN A 71 2.77 -42.53 9.56
CA GLN A 71 3.22 -43.90 9.25
C GLN A 71 4.28 -44.41 10.23
N PHE A 72 4.78 -43.57 11.13
CA PHE A 72 5.55 -43.96 12.31
C PHE A 72 4.77 -43.60 13.56
N GLN A 73 3.79 -44.41 13.95
CA GLN A 73 3.23 -44.33 15.31
C GLN A 73 4.25 -44.91 16.30
N PRO A 74 4.74 -44.13 17.28
CA PRO A 74 4.92 -44.66 18.63
C PRO A 74 3.56 -44.64 19.33
N VAL A 75 3.22 -45.75 19.95
CA VAL A 75 2.09 -45.89 20.87
C VAL A 75 2.29 -44.95 22.05
N VAL A 76 1.39 -43.97 22.27
CA VAL A 76 1.25 -43.33 23.59
C VAL A 76 -0.22 -43.02 23.87
N GLU A 77 -0.86 -43.93 24.61
CA GLU A 77 -2.16 -43.76 25.27
C GLU A 77 -1.94 -43.07 26.64
N MET A 78 -2.30 -41.79 26.70
CA MET A 78 -2.94 -41.03 27.78
C MET A 78 -2.67 -41.38 29.26
N ALA A 79 -1.94 -40.50 29.97
CA ALA A 79 -2.31 -40.02 31.33
C ALA A 79 -1.42 -38.83 31.77
N ARG A 80 -2.04 -37.66 32.00
CA ARG A 80 -1.52 -36.52 32.80
C ARG A 80 -2.00 -36.70 34.26
N PRO A 81 -1.31 -36.19 35.32
CA PRO A 81 -0.99 -34.76 35.47
C PRO A 81 0.36 -34.40 36.17
N GLU A 82 1.00 -33.32 35.67
CA GLU A 82 1.58 -32.13 36.36
C GLU A 82 2.44 -32.18 37.67
N PRO A 83 3.24 -31.13 38.01
CA PRO A 83 4.71 -31.18 38.01
C PRO A 83 5.40 -30.88 39.36
N VAL A 84 6.69 -31.22 39.54
CA VAL A 84 7.64 -30.52 40.44
C VAL A 84 9.11 -30.86 40.12
N MET A 85 9.90 -29.78 39.94
CA MET A 85 11.33 -29.50 40.24
C MET A 85 12.43 -30.60 40.17
N ALA A 86 13.56 -30.18 39.57
CA ALA A 86 14.92 -30.76 39.50
C ALA A 86 15.60 -31.06 40.87
N PRO A 87 16.83 -31.65 40.99
CA PRO A 87 17.84 -32.09 39.99
C PRO A 87 18.49 -33.51 40.22
N SER A 88 19.34 -33.93 39.27
CA SER A 88 20.43 -34.95 39.13
C SER A 88 20.94 -35.76 40.36
N PRO A 89 21.68 -36.91 40.24
CA PRO A 89 22.55 -37.36 39.12
C PRO A 89 22.55 -38.89 38.78
N ILE A 90 23.27 -39.21 37.70
CA ILE A 90 23.53 -40.53 37.10
C ILE A 90 24.49 -41.38 37.97
N PRO A 91 24.27 -42.70 38.10
CA PRO A 91 25.33 -43.69 38.24
C PRO A 91 25.39 -44.71 37.09
N GLU A 92 26.62 -45.18 36.85
CA GLU A 92 27.18 -45.99 35.77
C GLU A 92 26.48 -47.33 35.39
N PRO A 93 26.76 -47.85 34.17
CA PRO A 93 26.18 -49.08 33.64
C PRO A 93 26.97 -50.33 34.02
N ILE A 94 26.25 -51.43 34.26
CA ILE A 94 26.80 -52.79 34.38
C ILE A 94 26.51 -53.53 33.06
N PRO A 95 27.49 -54.12 32.38
CA PRO A 95 27.27 -54.86 31.14
C PRO A 95 26.85 -56.31 31.41
N SER A 96 25.88 -56.80 30.63
CA SER A 96 25.50 -58.22 30.54
C SER A 96 25.90 -58.78 29.16
N PRO A 97 26.44 -60.01 29.06
CA PRO A 97 26.91 -60.61 27.81
C PRO A 97 25.82 -61.42 27.08
N ILE A 98 25.97 -61.59 25.77
CA ILE A 98 25.22 -62.56 24.93
C ILE A 98 26.22 -63.32 24.02
N PRO A 99 25.86 -64.47 23.41
CA PRO A 99 26.65 -65.70 23.48
C PRO A 99 27.18 -66.10 22.09
N VAL A 100 28.13 -67.05 22.04
CA VAL A 100 28.49 -67.72 20.78
C VAL A 100 28.42 -69.23 20.98
N ALA A 101 27.72 -69.87 20.05
CA ALA A 101 27.45 -71.29 19.91
C ALA A 101 28.71 -72.11 19.52
N PRO A 102 28.67 -73.45 19.61
CA PRO A 102 29.82 -74.30 19.89
C PRO A 102 30.49 -74.89 18.64
N ALA A 103 31.82 -75.02 18.67
CA ALA A 103 32.59 -75.88 17.78
C ALA A 103 33.30 -76.97 18.61
N PRO A 104 33.16 -78.27 18.27
CA PRO A 104 33.71 -79.36 19.06
C PRO A 104 35.22 -79.48 18.82
N VAL A 105 35.98 -79.12 19.86
CA VAL A 105 37.39 -79.45 19.99
C VAL A 105 37.57 -80.94 20.24
N ILE A 106 38.54 -81.50 19.53
CA ILE A 106 39.02 -82.87 19.54
C ILE A 106 39.31 -83.31 20.99
N GLN A 107 38.68 -84.40 21.44
CA GLN A 107 39.04 -85.10 22.68
C GLN A 107 40.44 -85.69 22.53
N GLY A 108 41.46 -84.91 22.90
CA GLY A 108 42.76 -85.42 23.30
C GLY A 108 42.66 -85.94 24.71
N GLY A 109 42.52 -87.27 24.86
CA GLY A 109 42.70 -87.93 26.15
C GLY A 109 44.12 -87.67 26.65
N VAL A 110 44.27 -86.89 27.71
CA VAL A 110 45.51 -86.85 28.48
C VAL A 110 45.40 -87.92 29.55
N GLU A 111 45.80 -89.15 29.22
CA GLU A 111 46.09 -90.16 30.22
C GLU A 111 47.20 -89.63 31.13
N ARG A 112 46.85 -89.36 32.38
CA ARG A 112 47.83 -89.15 33.46
C ARG A 112 48.46 -90.50 33.78
N ILE A 113 49.56 -90.83 33.10
CA ILE A 113 50.46 -91.90 33.54
C ILE A 113 51.22 -91.37 34.76
N VAL A 114 50.75 -91.76 35.95
CA VAL A 114 51.46 -91.58 37.21
C VAL A 114 52.61 -92.59 37.22
N VAL A 115 53.83 -92.13 36.99
CA VAL A 115 55.03 -92.96 37.20
C VAL A 115 55.30 -92.97 38.70
N THR A 116 54.72 -93.95 39.39
CA THR A 116 55.07 -94.23 40.79
C THR A 116 56.46 -94.85 40.83
N THR A 117 57.26 -94.42 41.81
CA THR A 117 58.56 -94.96 42.27
C THR A 117 59.82 -94.39 41.61
N SER A 118 60.48 -93.51 42.37
CA SER A 118 61.79 -92.90 42.14
C SER A 118 62.97 -93.78 42.59
N ALA A 119 62.78 -95.10 42.70
CA ALA A 119 63.77 -95.99 43.30
C ALA A 119 64.58 -96.82 42.27
N GLU A 120 64.12 -96.97 41.02
CA GLU A 120 64.83 -97.73 39.98
C GLU A 120 64.80 -97.05 38.60
N ALA A 121 64.72 -95.71 38.57
CA ALA A 121 64.92 -94.97 37.33
C ALA A 121 66.42 -95.01 36.98
N SER A 122 66.78 -95.75 35.92
CA SER A 122 68.12 -95.72 35.34
C SER A 122 68.61 -94.28 35.20
N PRO A 123 69.90 -93.96 35.45
CA PRO A 123 70.42 -92.59 35.44
C PRO A 123 70.14 -91.79 34.16
N ALA A 124 69.82 -92.47 33.06
CA ALA A 124 69.34 -91.88 31.82
C ALA A 124 67.95 -91.21 31.91
N VAL A 125 67.01 -91.73 32.70
CA VAL A 125 65.62 -91.23 32.78
C VAL A 125 65.53 -89.96 33.63
N VAL A 126 66.25 -89.89 34.76
CA VAL A 126 66.36 -88.67 35.56
C VAL A 126 67.01 -87.54 34.76
N ARG A 127 68.05 -87.87 33.97
CA ARG A 127 68.71 -86.91 33.07
C ARG A 127 67.77 -86.43 31.95
N LEU A 128 66.91 -87.31 31.42
CA LEU A 128 65.90 -86.94 30.43
C LEU A 128 64.85 -85.98 31.03
N VAL A 129 64.33 -86.28 32.22
CA VAL A 129 63.37 -85.41 32.91
C VAL A 129 64.00 -84.06 33.20
N GLN A 130 65.25 -84.01 33.65
CA GLN A 130 65.95 -82.75 33.89
C GLN A 130 66.19 -81.96 32.60
N MET A 131 66.59 -82.61 31.51
CA MET A 131 66.69 -81.95 30.19
C MET A 131 65.33 -81.46 29.70
N ALA A 132 64.24 -82.22 29.94
CA ALA A 132 62.88 -81.81 29.58
C ALA A 132 62.41 -80.61 30.43
N THR A 133 62.74 -80.57 31.72
CA THR A 133 62.44 -79.42 32.61
C THR A 133 63.24 -78.20 32.19
N GLU A 134 64.55 -78.33 31.91
CA GLU A 134 65.37 -77.23 31.39
C GLU A 134 64.87 -76.73 30.03
N GLN A 135 64.40 -77.63 29.16
CA GLN A 135 63.77 -77.25 27.90
C GLN A 135 62.41 -76.57 28.12
N ALA A 136 61.59 -77.02 29.06
CA ALA A 136 60.31 -76.39 29.39
C ALA A 136 60.50 -75.00 29.99
N GLU A 137 61.45 -74.81 30.91
CA GLU A 137 61.77 -73.50 31.50
C GLU A 137 62.27 -72.53 30.43
N ARG A 138 63.13 -72.97 29.51
CA ARG A 138 63.56 -72.15 28.37
C ARG A 138 62.39 -71.74 27.48
N LEU A 139 61.51 -72.69 27.13
CA LEU A 139 60.33 -72.42 26.33
C LEU A 139 59.37 -71.43 27.02
N VAL A 140 59.20 -71.53 28.34
CA VAL A 140 58.39 -70.58 29.10
C VAL A 140 59.01 -69.20 29.08
N THR A 141 60.32 -69.07 29.33
CA THR A 141 60.99 -67.76 29.29
C THR A 141 60.98 -67.13 27.89
N GLU A 142 61.11 -67.95 26.84
CA GLU A 142 61.01 -67.50 25.45
C GLU A 142 59.59 -67.03 25.14
N ALA A 143 58.57 -67.82 25.52
CA ALA A 143 57.17 -67.47 25.32
C ALA A 143 56.77 -66.20 26.11
N GLU A 144 57.26 -66.03 27.34
CA GLU A 144 57.06 -64.81 28.13
C GLU A 144 57.72 -63.59 27.48
N ALA A 145 58.95 -63.74 26.98
CA ALA A 145 59.66 -62.67 26.27
C ALA A 145 58.96 -62.29 24.95
N GLU A 146 58.49 -63.28 24.19
CA GLU A 146 57.71 -63.08 22.97
C GLU A 146 56.36 -62.41 23.26
N ALA A 147 55.66 -62.83 24.31
CA ALA A 147 54.40 -62.22 24.75
C ALA A 147 54.62 -60.76 25.15
N GLN A 148 55.68 -60.46 25.90
CA GLN A 148 56.00 -59.10 26.31
C GLN A 148 56.37 -58.21 25.12
N SER A 149 57.15 -58.72 24.16
CA SER A 149 57.44 -58.02 22.89
C SER A 149 56.16 -57.75 22.08
N THR A 150 55.23 -58.70 22.06
CA THR A 150 53.94 -58.56 21.38
C THR A 150 53.08 -57.48 22.04
N ILE A 151 53.04 -57.44 23.38
CA ILE A 151 52.32 -56.41 24.13
C ILE A 151 52.93 -55.03 23.90
N GLU A 152 54.25 -54.92 23.92
CA GLU A 152 54.95 -53.65 23.70
C GLU A 152 54.78 -53.13 22.27
N SER A 153 54.77 -54.01 21.27
CA SER A 153 54.50 -53.62 19.88
C SER A 153 53.04 -53.23 19.67
N ALA A 154 52.10 -53.97 20.24
CA ALA A 154 50.68 -53.62 20.21
C ALA A 154 50.40 -52.27 20.91
N ASN A 155 51.02 -52.03 22.07
CA ASN A 155 50.90 -50.77 22.80
C ASN A 155 51.49 -49.59 22.01
N ARG A 156 52.65 -49.78 21.36
CA ARG A 156 53.24 -48.76 20.48
C ARG A 156 52.33 -48.44 19.30
N GLN A 157 51.82 -49.47 18.62
CA GLN A 157 50.91 -49.29 17.49
C GLN A 157 49.60 -48.60 17.93
N ALA A 158 49.06 -48.94 19.11
CA ALA A 158 47.88 -48.29 19.66
C ALA A 158 48.14 -46.81 19.94
N ASN A 159 49.26 -46.47 20.59
CA ASN A 159 49.63 -45.09 20.87
C ASN A 159 49.85 -44.28 19.59
N ASP A 160 50.52 -44.83 18.58
CA ASP A 160 50.71 -44.17 17.29
C ASP A 160 49.37 -43.91 16.59
N THR A 161 48.43 -44.86 16.67
CA THR A 161 47.10 -44.72 16.10
C THR A 161 46.29 -43.64 16.84
N ILE A 162 46.40 -43.59 18.16
CA ILE A 162 45.74 -42.56 18.98
C ILE A 162 46.32 -41.17 18.67
N ASP A 163 47.64 -41.04 18.55
CA ASP A 163 48.30 -39.78 18.26
C ASP A 163 47.97 -39.25 16.86
N THR A 164 47.89 -40.14 15.87
CA THR A 164 47.48 -39.77 14.51
C THR A 164 46.00 -39.37 14.45
N ALA A 165 45.12 -40.13 15.13
CA ALA A 165 43.72 -39.77 15.26
C ALA A 165 43.51 -38.43 15.97
N ASN A 166 44.24 -38.18 17.07
CA ASN A 166 44.19 -36.92 17.80
C ASN A 166 44.69 -35.74 16.97
N ARG A 167 45.78 -35.91 16.21
CA ARG A 167 46.27 -34.88 15.29
C ARG A 167 45.23 -34.56 14.22
N GLN A 168 44.68 -35.59 13.58
CA GLN A 168 43.64 -35.42 12.56
C GLN A 168 42.37 -34.76 13.12
N ALA A 169 41.95 -35.13 14.33
CA ALA A 169 40.82 -34.49 15.00
C ALA A 169 41.10 -32.99 15.29
N ASN A 170 42.29 -32.67 15.79
CA ASN A 170 42.67 -31.28 16.02
C ASN A 170 42.75 -30.48 14.72
N ASP A 171 43.30 -31.05 13.65
CA ASP A 171 43.38 -30.39 12.35
C ASP A 171 41.99 -30.13 11.75
N THR A 172 41.05 -31.07 11.89
CA THR A 172 39.67 -30.87 11.41
C THR A 172 38.95 -29.79 12.22
N ILE A 173 39.13 -29.76 13.54
CA ILE A 173 38.57 -28.70 14.41
C ILE A 173 39.13 -27.32 14.04
N ILE A 174 40.45 -27.21 13.84
CA ILE A 174 41.09 -25.93 13.45
C ILE A 174 40.55 -25.46 12.10
N ASN A 175 40.46 -26.34 11.11
CA ASN A 175 39.94 -25.99 9.79
C ASN A 175 38.47 -25.59 9.83
N ALA A 176 37.64 -26.33 10.56
CA ALA A 176 36.23 -26.00 10.74
C ALA A 176 36.06 -24.64 11.45
N ASN A 177 36.82 -24.38 12.50
CA ASN A 177 36.78 -23.10 13.22
C ASN A 177 37.25 -21.94 12.34
N ARG A 178 38.31 -22.12 11.55
CA ARG A 178 38.79 -21.09 10.62
C ARG A 178 37.73 -20.77 9.57
N GLN A 179 37.14 -21.79 8.94
CA GLN A 179 36.09 -21.59 7.95
C GLN A 179 34.84 -20.93 8.55
N ALA A 180 34.46 -21.31 9.76
CA ALA A 180 33.36 -20.68 10.49
C ALA A 180 33.67 -19.20 10.76
N SER A 181 34.87 -18.86 11.24
CA SER A 181 35.28 -17.48 11.47
C SER A 181 35.26 -16.65 10.18
N GLU A 182 35.82 -17.18 9.09
CA GLU A 182 35.82 -16.50 7.78
C GLU A 182 34.39 -16.23 7.27
N THR A 183 33.50 -17.20 7.45
CA THR A 183 32.09 -17.07 7.07
C THR A 183 31.39 -16.01 7.93
N ILE A 184 31.61 -16.00 9.24
CA ILE A 184 31.05 -15.00 10.14
C ILE A 184 31.58 -13.60 9.81
N ASP A 185 32.88 -13.46 9.58
CA ASP A 185 33.50 -12.17 9.24
C ASP A 185 33.02 -11.64 7.89
N SER A 186 32.86 -12.50 6.89
CA SER A 186 32.30 -12.11 5.60
C SER A 186 30.83 -11.68 5.72
N ALA A 187 30.01 -12.43 6.46
CA ALA A 187 28.61 -12.08 6.71
C ALA A 187 28.50 -10.75 7.47
N ASN A 188 29.35 -10.53 8.49
CA ASN A 188 29.39 -9.27 9.25
C ASN A 188 29.80 -8.08 8.38
N ARG A 189 30.80 -8.24 7.51
CA ARG A 189 31.20 -7.19 6.55
C ARG A 189 30.08 -6.85 5.58
N GLN A 190 29.44 -7.86 4.99
CA GLN A 190 28.31 -7.66 4.08
C GLN A 190 27.12 -6.99 4.78
N ALA A 191 26.79 -7.43 5.99
CA ALA A 191 25.71 -6.81 6.77
C ALA A 191 26.01 -5.34 7.06
N HIS A 192 27.26 -5.00 7.41
CA HIS A 192 27.65 -3.62 7.67
C HIS A 192 27.63 -2.75 6.40
N GLU A 193 28.07 -3.29 5.26
CA GLU A 193 28.02 -2.63 3.96
C GLU A 193 26.57 -2.33 3.55
N ILE A 194 25.69 -3.33 3.62
CA ILE A 194 24.26 -3.17 3.30
C ILE A 194 23.62 -2.13 4.23
N THR A 195 23.93 -2.17 5.52
CA THR A 195 23.38 -1.21 6.48
C THR A 195 23.84 0.21 6.17
N THR A 196 25.12 0.38 5.84
CA THR A 196 25.70 1.70 5.53
C THR A 196 25.16 2.26 4.21
N ASP A 197 25.04 1.42 3.17
CA ASP A 197 24.44 1.80 1.90
C ASP A 197 22.95 2.15 2.07
N ALA A 198 22.20 1.34 2.83
CA ALA A 198 20.81 1.63 3.14
C ALA A 198 20.64 2.95 3.90
N GLN A 199 21.50 3.23 4.89
CA GLN A 199 21.51 4.51 5.61
C GLN A 199 21.82 5.68 4.68
N THR A 200 22.84 5.56 3.84
CA THR A 200 23.24 6.62 2.89
C THR A 200 22.12 6.90 1.87
N ARG A 201 21.47 5.86 1.35
CA ARG A 201 20.32 6.01 0.45
C ARG A 201 19.13 6.65 1.15
N ALA A 202 18.84 6.24 2.39
CA ALA A 202 17.78 6.84 3.20
C ALA A 202 18.02 8.34 3.44
N ASP A 203 19.22 8.71 3.89
CA ASP A 203 19.60 10.11 4.15
C ASP A 203 19.50 10.96 2.87
N ARG A 204 19.89 10.39 1.73
CA ARG A 204 19.76 11.05 0.42
C ARG A 204 18.30 11.27 0.05
N THR A 205 17.46 10.24 0.14
CA THR A 205 16.04 10.36 -0.17
C THR A 205 15.33 11.31 0.79
N GLU A 206 15.67 11.30 2.07
CA GLU A 206 15.14 12.26 3.06
C GLU A 206 15.53 13.69 2.69
N SER A 207 16.79 13.93 2.32
CA SER A 207 17.27 15.24 1.90
C SER A 207 16.57 15.72 0.63
N GLU A 208 16.42 14.85 -0.37
CA GLU A 208 15.71 15.14 -1.62
C GLU A 208 14.22 15.44 -1.36
N ALA A 209 13.56 14.63 -0.53
CA ALA A 209 12.17 14.83 -0.14
C ALA A 209 11.98 16.15 0.63
N ARG A 210 12.91 16.48 1.54
CA ARG A 210 12.87 17.74 2.30
C ARG A 210 13.03 18.96 1.40
N ILE A 211 13.96 18.92 0.44
CA ILE A 211 14.16 20.01 -0.52
C ILE A 211 12.93 20.16 -1.42
N ASN A 212 12.35 19.06 -1.89
CA ASN A 212 11.14 19.09 -2.71
C ASN A 212 9.95 19.67 -1.93
N ALA A 213 9.76 19.24 -0.68
CA ALA A 213 8.73 19.77 0.21
C ALA A 213 8.89 21.28 0.44
N GLU A 214 10.12 21.75 0.71
CA GLU A 214 10.40 23.19 0.89
C GLU A 214 10.11 23.98 -0.39
N ARG A 215 10.49 23.44 -1.56
CA ARG A 215 10.19 24.05 -2.85
C ARG A 215 8.69 24.15 -3.11
N LEU A 216 7.95 23.07 -2.84
CA LEU A 216 6.49 23.03 -3.00
C LEU A 216 5.81 24.01 -2.05
N PHE A 217 6.28 24.10 -0.81
CA PHE A 217 5.76 25.06 0.16
C PHE A 217 6.01 26.51 -0.29
N SER A 218 7.22 26.82 -0.75
CA SER A 218 7.58 28.14 -1.28
C SER A 218 6.75 28.53 -2.52
N ASP A 219 6.54 27.59 -3.45
CA ASP A 219 5.70 27.81 -4.64
C ASP A 219 4.21 28.00 -4.24
N ALA A 220 3.69 27.16 -3.35
CA ALA A 220 2.32 27.28 -2.86
C ALA A 220 2.09 28.63 -2.14
N GLN A 221 3.04 29.05 -1.30
CA GLN A 221 2.97 30.35 -0.62
C GLN A 221 3.02 31.52 -1.62
N SER A 222 3.88 31.44 -2.64
CA SER A 222 3.98 32.45 -3.69
C SER A 222 2.68 32.55 -4.49
N ARG A 223 2.07 31.42 -4.85
CA ARG A 223 0.77 31.36 -5.53
C ARG A 223 -0.36 31.91 -4.65
N ALA A 224 -0.37 31.59 -3.36
CA ALA A 224 -1.34 32.13 -2.41
C ALA A 224 -1.25 33.67 -2.35
N ASN A 225 -0.04 34.21 -2.21
CA ASN A 225 0.18 35.66 -2.19
C ASN A 225 -0.26 36.33 -3.50
N ASN A 226 0.01 35.71 -4.65
CA ASN A 226 -0.42 36.22 -5.94
C ASN A 226 -1.94 36.19 -6.10
N LEU A 227 -2.59 35.12 -5.65
CA LEU A 227 -4.05 35.01 -5.65
C LEU A 227 -4.68 36.05 -4.73
N ASP A 228 -4.13 36.27 -3.54
CA ASP A 228 -4.60 37.31 -2.61
C ASP A 228 -4.51 38.70 -3.24
N ASN A 229 -3.41 38.99 -3.93
CA ASN A 229 -3.26 40.24 -4.68
C ASN A 229 -4.30 40.35 -5.81
N GLU A 230 -4.52 39.28 -6.58
CA GLU A 230 -5.50 39.27 -7.67
C GLU A 230 -6.94 39.46 -7.14
N VAL A 231 -7.30 38.76 -6.06
CA VAL A 231 -8.61 38.90 -5.41
C VAL A 231 -8.80 40.32 -4.90
N ASN A 232 -7.79 40.93 -4.29
CA ASN A 232 -7.86 42.31 -3.81
C ASN A 232 -8.01 43.30 -4.97
N MET A 233 -7.28 43.11 -6.08
CA MET A 233 -7.43 43.94 -7.28
C MET A 233 -8.83 43.82 -7.87
N ARG A 234 -9.31 42.61 -8.13
CA ARG A 234 -10.67 42.37 -8.66
C ARG A 234 -11.74 42.94 -7.74
N ARG A 235 -11.55 42.79 -6.42
CA ARG A 235 -12.45 43.37 -5.42
C ARG A 235 -12.50 44.89 -5.57
N ALA A 236 -11.36 45.56 -5.65
CA ALA A 236 -11.29 47.02 -5.82
C ALA A 236 -11.95 47.46 -7.14
N GLU A 237 -11.70 46.75 -8.23
CA GLU A 237 -12.32 47.03 -9.54
C GLU A 237 -13.85 46.90 -9.49
N LEU A 238 -14.38 45.82 -8.90
CA LEU A 238 -15.82 45.63 -8.76
C LEU A 238 -16.46 46.70 -7.88
N PHE A 239 -15.81 47.08 -6.77
CA PHE A 239 -16.32 48.16 -5.93
C PHE A 239 -16.30 49.51 -6.66
N SER A 240 -15.23 49.83 -7.39
CA SER A 240 -15.18 51.03 -8.22
C SER A 240 -16.31 51.05 -9.25
N GLY A 241 -16.54 49.93 -9.94
CA GLY A 241 -17.65 49.81 -10.90
C GLY A 241 -19.03 49.98 -10.25
N LEU A 242 -19.25 49.38 -9.09
CA LEU A 242 -20.50 49.55 -8.32
C LEU A 242 -20.69 51.00 -7.84
N GLU A 243 -19.62 51.70 -7.49
CA GLU A 243 -19.66 53.12 -7.12
C GLU A 243 -20.00 54.00 -8.33
N ASP A 244 -19.42 53.71 -9.50
CA ASP A 244 -19.74 54.41 -10.75
C ASP A 244 -21.21 54.20 -11.15
N GLU A 245 -21.70 52.96 -11.08
CA GLU A 245 -23.11 52.64 -11.35
C GLU A 245 -24.05 53.34 -10.36
N ARG A 246 -23.70 53.34 -9.06
CA ARG A 246 -24.44 54.09 -8.03
C ARG A 246 -24.52 55.57 -8.40
N ASP A 247 -23.40 56.18 -8.77
CA ASP A 247 -23.34 57.61 -9.09
C ASP A 247 -24.08 57.94 -10.39
N GLN A 248 -24.07 57.03 -11.36
CA GLN A 248 -24.89 57.14 -12.57
C GLN A 248 -26.39 57.05 -12.25
N LEU A 249 -26.80 56.09 -11.42
CA LEU A 249 -28.19 55.97 -10.99
C LEU A 249 -28.65 57.19 -10.19
N GLN A 250 -27.80 57.74 -9.32
CA GLN A 250 -28.08 58.98 -8.59
C GLN A 250 -28.29 60.17 -9.53
N ARG A 251 -27.46 60.31 -10.58
CA ARG A 251 -27.63 61.33 -11.62
C ARG A 251 -28.93 61.15 -12.39
N ASN A 252 -29.24 59.94 -12.85
CA ASN A 252 -30.49 59.64 -13.56
C ASN A 252 -31.73 59.96 -12.70
N VAL A 253 -31.70 59.63 -11.41
CA VAL A 253 -32.79 59.98 -10.48
C VAL A 253 -32.94 61.50 -10.32
N ALA A 254 -31.82 62.23 -10.23
CA ALA A 254 -31.86 63.68 -10.15
C ALA A 254 -32.42 64.32 -11.43
N GLU A 255 -32.02 63.82 -12.60
CA GLU A 255 -32.55 64.24 -13.91
C GLU A 255 -34.05 63.97 -14.02
N LEU A 256 -34.50 62.77 -13.63
CA LEU A 256 -35.92 62.42 -13.69
C LEU A 256 -36.77 63.30 -12.76
N ARG A 257 -36.27 63.63 -11.57
CA ARG A 257 -36.91 64.59 -10.65
C ARG A 257 -36.95 66.01 -11.23
N ALA A 258 -35.87 66.45 -11.88
CA ALA A 258 -35.84 67.76 -12.55
C ALA A 258 -36.85 67.80 -13.70
N HIS A 259 -36.93 66.74 -14.52
CA HIS A 259 -37.94 66.58 -15.56
C HIS A 259 -39.36 66.61 -15.01
N GLU A 260 -39.63 65.90 -13.90
CA GLU A 260 -40.93 65.91 -13.23
C GLU A 260 -41.31 67.32 -12.76
N ASN A 261 -40.40 68.02 -12.09
CA ASN A 261 -40.66 69.38 -11.61
C ASN A 261 -40.91 70.36 -12.75
N ALA A 262 -40.11 70.27 -13.82
CA ALA A 262 -40.29 71.07 -15.02
C ALA A 262 -41.64 70.77 -15.68
N PHE A 263 -42.00 69.48 -15.86
CA PHE A 263 -43.29 69.06 -16.42
C PHE A 263 -44.47 69.55 -15.57
N ARG A 264 -44.41 69.41 -14.24
CA ARG A 264 -45.46 69.92 -13.34
C ARG A 264 -45.63 71.44 -13.46
N THR A 265 -44.52 72.17 -13.59
CA THR A 265 -44.54 73.63 -13.75
C THR A 265 -45.14 74.02 -15.10
N THR A 266 -44.65 73.45 -16.21
CA THR A 266 -45.14 73.77 -17.55
C THR A 266 -46.59 73.32 -17.78
N PHE A 267 -46.97 72.13 -17.28
CA PHE A 267 -48.35 71.66 -17.33
C PHE A 267 -49.28 72.53 -16.48
N GLY A 268 -48.84 72.93 -15.28
CA GLY A 268 -49.57 73.86 -14.43
C GLY A 268 -49.76 75.24 -15.08
N GLU A 269 -48.72 75.79 -15.70
CA GLU A 269 -48.80 77.01 -16.49
C GLU A 269 -49.73 76.87 -17.69
N HIS A 270 -49.65 75.76 -18.42
CA HIS A 270 -50.51 75.47 -19.56
C HIS A 270 -52.00 75.41 -19.16
N ILE A 271 -52.34 74.70 -18.07
CA ILE A 271 -53.71 74.66 -17.56
C ILE A 271 -54.16 76.06 -17.13
N ARG A 272 -53.32 76.84 -16.44
CA ARG A 272 -53.67 78.21 -16.04
C ARG A 272 -53.90 79.11 -17.26
N GLN A 273 -53.07 78.99 -18.29
CA GLN A 273 -53.24 79.72 -19.55
C GLN A 273 -54.55 79.33 -20.26
N GLN A 274 -54.86 78.04 -20.32
CA GLN A 274 -56.13 77.56 -20.89
C GLN A 274 -57.33 78.09 -20.09
N LEU A 275 -57.26 78.06 -18.75
CA LEU A 275 -58.32 78.60 -17.89
C LEU A 275 -58.49 80.11 -18.08
N ALA A 276 -57.41 80.88 -18.13
CA ALA A 276 -57.45 82.32 -18.38
C ALA A 276 -58.02 82.65 -19.77
N ALA A 277 -57.71 81.84 -20.79
CA ALA A 277 -58.30 81.97 -22.12
C ALA A 277 -59.81 81.68 -22.11
N LEU A 278 -60.27 80.70 -21.33
CA LEU A 278 -61.68 80.40 -21.12
C LEU A 278 -62.41 81.53 -20.36
N GLU A 279 -61.80 82.08 -19.31
CA GLU A 279 -62.35 83.23 -18.55
C GLU A 279 -62.40 84.51 -19.38
N GLY A 280 -61.38 84.76 -20.21
CA GLY A 280 -61.28 85.91 -21.10
C GLY A 280 -62.09 85.77 -22.40
N SER A 281 -62.52 84.55 -22.75
CA SER A 281 -63.39 84.34 -23.89
C SER A 281 -64.80 84.82 -23.55
N VAL A 282 -65.20 85.93 -24.17
CA VAL A 282 -66.60 86.36 -24.20
C VAL A 282 -67.37 85.33 -25.04
N PHE A 283 -68.12 84.44 -24.39
CA PHE A 283 -69.05 83.51 -25.04
C PHE A 283 -70.33 84.23 -25.55
N GLU A 284 -70.22 85.49 -25.97
CA GLU A 284 -71.29 86.13 -26.72
C GLU A 284 -70.98 85.98 -28.21
N PRO A 285 -71.92 85.44 -29.03
CA PRO A 285 -71.77 85.54 -30.46
C PRO A 285 -71.76 87.03 -30.81
N GLU A 286 -70.68 87.49 -31.46
CA GLU A 286 -70.52 88.87 -31.97
C GLU A 286 -71.72 89.30 -32.84
N ASN A 287 -72.47 88.34 -33.37
CA ASN A 287 -73.76 88.54 -34.02
C ASN A 287 -74.91 88.15 -33.09
N ARG A 288 -75.60 89.15 -32.51
CA ARG A 288 -76.98 88.96 -32.05
C ARG A 288 -77.81 88.52 -33.26
N PRO A 289 -78.57 87.41 -33.21
CA PRO A 289 -79.42 87.00 -34.33
C PRO A 289 -80.43 88.13 -34.61
N MET A 290 -80.56 88.50 -35.89
CA MET A 290 -81.36 89.63 -36.41
C MET A 290 -82.87 89.61 -36.04
N LEU A 291 -83.33 88.62 -35.28
CA LEU A 291 -84.73 88.45 -34.88
C LEU A 291 -85.16 89.38 -33.73
N ALA A 292 -84.23 90.11 -33.11
CA ALA A 292 -84.52 91.11 -32.07
C ALA A 292 -84.56 92.57 -32.58
N GLN A 293 -84.33 92.81 -33.88
CA GLN A 293 -84.26 94.16 -34.48
C GLN A 293 -85.42 94.41 -35.45
N GLY A 294 -86.63 94.01 -35.05
CA GLY A 294 -87.82 94.03 -35.89
C GLY A 294 -89.01 94.74 -35.26
N VAL A 295 -88.87 95.99 -34.81
CA VAL A 295 -90.03 96.87 -34.57
C VAL A 295 -89.63 98.33 -34.81
N GLU A 296 -89.62 98.77 -36.07
CA GLU A 296 -90.15 100.06 -36.52
C GLU A 296 -89.78 100.30 -37.99
N GLN A 297 -90.80 100.63 -38.80
CA GLN A 297 -90.75 101.16 -40.18
C GLN A 297 -90.74 100.16 -41.36
N ARG A 298 -91.94 99.58 -41.57
CA ARG A 298 -92.74 99.48 -42.82
C ARG A 298 -92.04 99.50 -44.22
N GLN A 299 -92.32 98.41 -44.96
CA GLN A 299 -92.83 98.32 -46.36
C GLN A 299 -91.84 98.36 -47.57
N PRO A 300 -92.17 97.75 -48.74
CA PRO A 300 -91.89 96.33 -49.04
C PRO A 300 -91.20 96.08 -50.42
N MET A 301 -90.96 94.79 -50.70
CA MET A 301 -90.70 94.14 -52.02
C MET A 301 -89.25 93.98 -52.50
N GLY A 302 -88.90 92.74 -52.87
CA GLY A 302 -87.83 92.45 -53.83
C GLY A 302 -87.05 91.15 -53.54
N GLN A 303 -87.31 90.12 -54.36
CA GLN A 303 -86.60 88.83 -54.43
C GLN A 303 -85.07 88.98 -54.54
N GLN A 304 -84.30 88.02 -53.99
CA GLN A 304 -83.37 87.16 -54.77
C GLN A 304 -82.54 86.16 -53.93
N SER A 305 -82.78 84.89 -54.25
CA SER A 305 -81.93 83.71 -54.40
C SER A 305 -80.58 83.53 -53.67
N SER A 306 -80.52 82.39 -52.98
CA SER A 306 -79.38 81.63 -52.45
C SER A 306 -78.33 81.19 -53.48
N ALA A 307 -77.05 81.18 -53.09
CA ALA A 307 -75.97 80.46 -53.78
C ALA A 307 -74.89 79.95 -52.80
N THR A 308 -75.08 78.74 -52.25
CA THR A 308 -74.00 77.94 -51.65
C THR A 308 -73.59 76.85 -52.66
N PRO A 309 -72.32 76.78 -53.09
CA PRO A 309 -71.85 75.68 -53.93
C PRO A 309 -71.75 74.37 -53.13
N ARG A 310 -72.28 73.27 -53.69
CA ARG A 310 -72.25 71.93 -53.11
C ARG A 310 -70.88 71.25 -53.29
N LEU A 311 -70.44 70.58 -52.22
CA LEU A 311 -69.21 69.78 -52.04
C LEU A 311 -69.20 68.47 -52.85
N ASP A 312 -69.43 68.52 -54.17
CA ASP A 312 -69.54 67.31 -55.00
C ASP A 312 -68.44 67.20 -56.10
N ALA A 313 -67.39 68.03 -56.03
CA ALA A 313 -66.38 68.13 -57.10
C ALA A 313 -64.93 67.83 -56.69
N LEU A 314 -64.67 67.23 -55.52
CA LEU A 314 -63.29 67.02 -55.03
C LEU A 314 -62.94 65.58 -54.63
N MET A 315 -63.75 64.60 -55.01
CA MET A 315 -63.43 63.18 -54.83
C MET A 315 -63.66 62.41 -56.13
N GLY A 316 -62.74 62.54 -57.08
CA GLY A 316 -62.81 61.79 -58.33
C GLY A 316 -61.62 61.96 -59.27
N GLY A 317 -60.49 61.31 -58.97
CA GLY A 317 -59.73 60.61 -60.01
C GLY A 317 -58.32 61.11 -60.36
N LYS A 318 -57.36 60.26 -59.96
CA LYS A 318 -55.97 60.05 -60.43
C LYS A 318 -54.88 60.99 -59.93
#